data_AF-A0A954FQG2-F1
#
_entry.id   AF-A0A954FQG2-F1
#
_cell.length_a   1.000
_cell.length_b   1.000
_cell.length_c   1.000
_cell.angle_alpha   90.00
_cell.angle_beta   90.00
_cell.angle_gamma   90.00
#
_symmetry.space_group_name_H-M   'P 1'
#
loop_
_entity.id
_entity.type
_entity.pdbx_description
1 polymer ?
#
loop_
_entity_poly.entity_id
_entity_poly.type
_entity_poly.pdbx_seq_one_letter_code
_entity_poly.pdbx_strand_id
1 'polypeptide(L)'
;ICYDIEFPELVRIVARKGAGIIFVPFNTDTRHGYLRVRHCALARCVENHIYVAVAGCTGNLPFVENSDIHYAQSAIFTPADAEFARDAVAAECSANIETMIIHDVDVEQLRRHKQTGSVQNWNDRRQDLYKVVYLEDGEENVV
;
A
#
# COMPACT_ATOMS: atom_id res chain seq x y z
N ILE A 1 -1.21 1.88 9.63
CA ILE A 1 0.11 1.46 10.14
C ILE A 1 0.17 -0.07 10.14
N CYS A 2 1.25 -0.66 9.64
CA CYS A 2 1.49 -2.12 9.61
C CYS A 2 0.24 -2.90 9.13
N TYR A 3 -0.43 -3.59 10.05
CA TYR A 3 -1.60 -4.45 9.83
C TYR A 3 -2.76 -3.74 9.12
N ASP A 4 -2.90 -2.43 9.27
CA ASP A 4 -3.96 -1.65 8.62
C ASP A 4 -3.98 -1.78 7.08
N ILE A 5 -2.82 -2.05 6.45
CA ILE A 5 -2.76 -2.19 4.98
C ILE A 5 -3.52 -3.43 4.51
N GLU A 6 -3.69 -4.43 5.38
CA GLU A 6 -4.42 -5.66 5.06
C GLU A 6 -5.93 -5.38 4.86
N PHE A 7 -6.46 -4.29 5.43
CA PHE A 7 -7.87 -3.89 5.33
C PHE A 7 -8.14 -2.95 4.14
N PRO A 8 -8.98 -3.37 3.15
CA PRO A 8 -9.26 -2.57 1.95
C PRO A 8 -9.92 -1.23 2.24
N GLU A 9 -10.78 -1.18 3.25
CA GLU A 9 -11.65 -0.07 3.55
C GLU A 9 -10.85 1.17 3.94
N LEU A 10 -9.80 1.01 4.76
CA LEU A 10 -8.97 2.12 5.23
C LEU A 10 -8.32 2.86 4.07
N VAL A 11 -7.68 2.12 3.16
CA VAL A 11 -7.06 2.73 1.99
C VAL A 11 -8.09 3.34 1.06
N ARG A 12 -9.25 2.69 0.89
CA ARG A 12 -10.35 3.22 0.10
C ARG A 12 -10.82 4.59 0.60
N ILE A 13 -10.97 4.74 1.92
CA ILE A 13 -11.38 5.99 2.57
C ILE A 13 -10.35 7.10 2.32
N VAL A 14 -9.07 6.86 2.60
CA VAL A 14 -8.05 7.91 2.43
C VAL A 14 -7.80 8.24 0.95
N ALA A 15 -7.89 7.27 0.05
CA ALA A 15 -7.83 7.52 -1.40
C ALA A 15 -9.01 8.37 -1.88
N ARG A 16 -10.20 8.21 -1.30
CA ARG A 16 -11.37 9.07 -1.59
C ARG A 16 -11.18 10.51 -1.13
N LYS A 17 -10.42 10.69 -0.04
CA LYS A 17 -9.99 11.99 0.49
C LYS A 17 -8.83 12.61 -0.31
N GLY A 18 -8.32 11.92 -1.33
CA GLY A 18 -7.31 12.45 -2.25
C GLY A 18 -5.89 11.95 -2.00
N ALA A 19 -5.69 10.95 -1.13
CA ALA A 19 -4.36 10.35 -0.95
C ALA A 19 -3.87 9.70 -2.26
N GLY A 20 -2.73 10.17 -2.78
CA GLY A 20 -2.02 9.56 -3.91
C GLY A 20 -0.88 8.63 -3.50
N ILE A 21 -0.43 8.71 -2.25
CA ILE A 21 0.65 7.88 -1.69
C ILE A 21 0.25 7.41 -0.30
N ILE A 22 0.49 6.14 0.00
CA ILE A 22 0.30 5.57 1.34
C ILE A 22 1.65 5.08 1.88
N PHE A 23 1.95 5.47 3.11
CA PHE A 23 3.14 5.01 3.82
C PHE A 23 2.74 3.91 4.80
N VAL A 24 3.44 2.78 4.72
CA VAL A 24 3.17 1.59 5.54
C VAL A 24 4.45 1.20 6.28
N PRO A 25 4.74 1.84 7.42
CA PRO A 25 5.71 1.29 8.35
C PRO A 25 5.16 -0.04 8.89
N PHE A 26 5.96 -1.09 8.90
CA PHE A 26 5.57 -2.41 9.38
C PHE A 26 6.65 -3.08 10.23
N ASN A 27 6.22 -4.00 11.09
CA ASN A 27 7.12 -4.85 11.85
C ASN A 27 6.59 -6.29 11.78
N THR A 28 7.37 -7.20 11.23
CA THR A 28 6.96 -8.60 11.06
C THR A 28 8.13 -9.54 11.34
N ASP A 29 7.84 -10.65 11.99
CA ASP A 29 8.88 -11.59 12.44
C ASP A 29 9.27 -12.61 11.36
N THR A 30 8.35 -12.87 10.42
CA THR A 30 8.48 -13.91 9.41
C THR A 30 8.19 -13.42 8.01
N ARG A 31 8.73 -14.15 7.02
CA ARG A 31 8.40 -13.92 5.60
C ARG A 31 6.91 -14.00 5.32
N HIS A 32 6.16 -14.86 6.01
CA HIS A 32 4.70 -14.96 5.84
C HIS A 32 4.00 -13.66 6.24
N GLY A 33 4.39 -13.05 7.37
CA GLY A 33 3.86 -11.76 7.80
C GLY A 33 4.15 -10.66 6.78
N TYR A 34 5.40 -10.58 6.34
CA TYR A 34 5.81 -9.64 5.30
C TYR A 34 5.02 -9.82 3.99
N LEU A 35 4.83 -11.07 3.53
CA LEU A 35 4.12 -11.33 2.28
C LEU A 35 2.66 -10.85 2.33
N ARG A 36 1.97 -10.93 3.49
CA ARG A 36 0.64 -10.32 3.62
C ARG A 36 0.68 -8.81 3.43
N VAL A 37 1.57 -8.12 4.13
CA VAL A 37 1.79 -6.66 3.99
C VAL A 37 2.06 -6.31 2.53
N ARG A 38 2.99 -7.02 1.88
CA ARG A 38 3.38 -6.81 0.49
C ARG A 38 2.20 -6.98 -0.47
N HIS A 39 1.51 -8.12 -0.40
CA HIS A 39 0.45 -8.43 -1.34
C HIS A 39 -0.75 -7.51 -1.18
N CYS A 40 -1.12 -7.18 0.06
CA CYS A 40 -2.16 -6.19 0.32
C CYS A 40 -1.74 -4.82 -0.19
N ALA A 41 -0.52 -4.36 0.08
CA ALA A 41 -0.02 -3.07 -0.43
C ALA A 41 -0.08 -2.97 -1.96
N LEU A 42 0.35 -4.02 -2.68
CA LEU A 42 0.23 -4.10 -4.14
C LEU A 42 -1.23 -4.04 -4.61
N ALA A 43 -2.12 -4.80 -3.98
CA ALA A 43 -3.55 -4.75 -4.30
C ALA A 43 -4.12 -3.34 -4.11
N ARG A 44 -3.72 -2.67 -3.01
CA ARG A 44 -4.15 -1.30 -2.71
C ARG A 44 -3.70 -0.28 -3.76
N CYS A 45 -2.49 -0.42 -4.32
CA CYS A 45 -2.03 0.40 -5.45
C CYS A 45 -2.97 0.31 -6.64
N VAL A 46 -3.32 -0.92 -7.04
CA VAL A 46 -4.16 -1.21 -8.21
C VAL A 46 -5.60 -0.75 -7.98
N GLU A 47 -6.21 -1.16 -6.87
CA GLU A 47 -7.63 -0.91 -6.58
C GLU A 47 -7.98 0.58 -6.40
N ASN A 48 -6.99 1.40 -6.03
CA ASN A 48 -7.19 2.80 -5.67
C ASN A 48 -6.48 3.80 -6.59
N HIS A 49 -5.63 3.31 -7.51
CA HIS A 49 -4.76 4.13 -8.36
C HIS A 49 -3.82 5.02 -7.52
N ILE A 50 -3.02 4.39 -6.67
CA ILE A 50 -2.10 5.06 -5.72
C ILE A 50 -0.72 4.39 -5.70
N TYR A 51 0.27 5.09 -5.16
CA TYR A 51 1.54 4.47 -4.75
C TYR A 51 1.46 4.01 -3.29
N VAL A 52 2.22 2.96 -2.97
CA VAL A 52 2.39 2.51 -1.59
C VAL A 52 3.87 2.31 -1.29
N ALA A 53 4.39 2.95 -0.25
CA ALA A 53 5.74 2.76 0.24
C ALA A 53 5.71 1.93 1.52
N VAL A 54 6.28 0.73 1.49
CA VAL A 54 6.39 -0.15 2.65
C VAL A 54 7.80 -0.09 3.22
N ALA A 55 7.92 0.12 4.53
CA ALA A 55 9.20 0.20 5.23
C ALA A 55 9.15 -0.65 6.50
N GLY A 56 10.04 -1.64 6.60
CA GLY A 56 10.08 -2.55 7.74
C GLY A 56 11.43 -2.63 8.42
N CYS A 57 11.41 -3.04 9.69
CA CYS A 57 12.62 -3.30 10.47
C CYS A 57 13.31 -4.59 10.00
N THR A 58 14.64 -4.63 10.06
CA THR A 58 15.42 -5.85 9.85
C THR A 58 16.45 -6.02 10.97
N GLY A 59 17.03 -7.22 11.07
CA GLY A 59 17.92 -7.63 12.15
C GLY A 59 17.17 -8.23 13.34
N ASN A 60 17.90 -8.47 14.43
CA ASN A 60 17.40 -9.18 15.60
C ASN A 60 17.63 -8.33 16.85
N LEU A 61 16.65 -8.29 17.76
CA LEU A 61 16.77 -7.67 19.08
C LEU A 61 16.52 -8.72 20.17
N PRO A 62 17.48 -9.61 20.45
CA PRO A 62 17.28 -10.84 21.25
C PRO A 62 16.97 -10.60 22.74
N PHE A 63 16.96 -9.34 23.18
CA PHE A 63 16.68 -8.95 24.57
C PHE A 63 15.45 -8.04 24.66
N VAL A 64 14.67 -7.93 23.59
CA VAL A 64 13.45 -7.11 23.52
C VAL A 64 12.28 -8.03 23.24
N GLU A 65 11.39 -8.18 24.22
CA GLU A 65 10.20 -9.03 24.09
C GLU A 65 9.38 -8.64 22.85
N ASN A 66 8.94 -9.64 22.07
CA ASN A 66 8.20 -9.49 20.81
C ASN A 66 8.97 -8.78 19.68
N SER A 67 10.31 -8.73 19.73
CA SER A 67 11.16 -8.16 18.66
C SER A 67 12.45 -8.96 18.45
N ASP A 68 12.44 -10.25 18.81
CA ASP A 68 13.62 -11.12 18.76
C ASP A 68 14.17 -11.26 17.34
N ILE A 69 13.28 -11.35 16.35
CA ILE A 69 13.61 -11.49 14.93
C ILE A 69 12.73 -10.57 14.10
N HIS A 70 13.29 -10.06 13.00
CA HIS A 70 12.53 -9.29 12.03
C HIS A 70 12.79 -9.79 10.61
N TYR A 71 11.72 -9.78 9.81
CA TYR A 71 11.78 -9.97 8.39
C TYR A 71 11.24 -8.72 7.70
N ALA A 72 12.04 -8.13 6.81
CA ALA A 72 11.58 -7.04 5.96
C ALA A 72 12.26 -7.05 4.60
N GLN A 73 11.50 -6.58 3.62
CA GLN A 73 12.01 -6.21 2.31
C GLN A 73 11.22 -4.98 1.86
N SER A 74 11.74 -3.81 2.20
CA SER A 74 11.13 -2.51 1.92
C SER A 74 11.06 -2.24 0.42
N ALA A 75 9.98 -1.59 -0.01
CA ALA A 75 9.69 -1.37 -1.42
C ALA A 75 8.75 -0.19 -1.66
N ILE A 76 8.76 0.33 -2.88
CA ILE A 76 7.79 1.31 -3.41
C ILE A 76 7.01 0.60 -4.51
N PHE A 77 5.70 0.51 -4.32
CA PHE A 77 4.77 -0.14 -5.24
C PHE A 77 3.98 0.87 -6.06
N THR A 78 3.70 0.51 -7.31
CA THR A 78 2.95 1.30 -8.28
C THR A 78 1.63 0.60 -8.62
N PRO A 79 0.67 1.28 -9.27
CA PRO A 79 -0.38 0.58 -10.00
C PRO A 79 0.21 -0.36 -11.06
N ALA A 80 -0.59 -1.31 -11.52
CA ALA A 80 -0.21 -2.30 -12.53
C ALA A 80 -0.93 -2.00 -13.86
N ASP A 81 -0.33 -1.13 -14.67
CA ASP A 81 -0.78 -0.80 -16.03
C ASP A 81 0.43 -0.38 -16.87
N ALA A 82 0.27 -0.24 -18.18
CA ALA A 82 1.35 -0.02 -19.14
C ALA A 82 2.22 1.22 -18.86
N GLU A 83 1.68 2.24 -18.20
CA GLU A 83 2.38 3.48 -17.87
C GLU A 83 3.25 3.37 -16.60
N PHE A 84 3.12 2.28 -15.83
CA PHE A 84 3.82 2.07 -14.56
C PHE A 84 4.92 1.00 -14.65
N ALA A 85 5.59 0.75 -13.53
CA ALA A 85 6.64 -0.27 -13.45
C ALA A 85 6.10 -1.65 -13.88
N ARG A 86 6.89 -2.35 -14.70
CA ARG A 86 6.52 -3.65 -15.31
C ARG A 86 5.96 -4.66 -14.31
N ASP A 87 6.58 -4.75 -13.14
CA ASP A 87 6.22 -5.72 -12.10
C ASP A 87 5.45 -5.07 -10.94
N ALA A 88 4.91 -3.85 -11.15
CA ALA A 88 4.27 -3.00 -10.14
C ALA A 88 5.17 -2.63 -8.94
N VAL A 89 6.48 -2.77 -9.10
CA VAL A 89 7.52 -2.43 -8.11
C VAL A 89 8.44 -1.38 -8.72
N ALA A 90 8.39 -0.16 -8.20
CA ALA A 90 9.24 0.95 -8.62
C ALA A 90 10.66 0.83 -8.05
N ALA A 91 10.76 0.40 -6.79
CA ALA A 91 12.03 0.14 -6.10
C ALA A 91 11.83 -0.90 -5.01
N GLU A 92 12.87 -1.70 -4.74
CA GLU A 92 12.86 -2.74 -3.72
C GLU A 92 14.28 -3.00 -3.21
N CYS A 93 14.45 -3.16 -1.91
CA CYS A 93 15.73 -3.54 -1.33
C CYS A 93 15.92 -5.07 -1.32
N SER A 94 17.16 -5.51 -1.04
CA SER A 94 17.41 -6.91 -0.72
C SER A 94 16.77 -7.26 0.63
N ALA A 95 16.18 -8.45 0.71
CA ALA A 95 15.53 -8.91 1.93
C ALA A 95 16.52 -8.97 3.10
N ASN A 96 16.09 -8.43 4.23
CA ASN A 96 16.81 -8.38 5.50
C ASN A 96 18.16 -7.64 5.48
N ILE A 97 18.32 -6.65 4.59
CA ILE A 97 19.51 -5.80 4.52
C ILE A 97 19.10 -4.36 4.84
N GLU A 98 19.80 -3.73 5.79
CA GLU A 98 19.67 -2.29 6.06
C GLU A 98 19.94 -1.51 4.78
N THR A 99 18.92 -0.82 4.26
CA THR A 99 18.97 -0.18 2.95
C THR A 99 18.07 1.04 2.92
N MET A 100 18.52 2.09 2.23
CA MET A 100 17.66 3.19 1.79
C MET A 100 17.31 2.98 0.31
N ILE A 101 16.02 3.01 -0.01
CA ILE A 101 15.53 3.03 -1.39
C ILE A 101 14.98 4.42 -1.72
N ILE A 102 15.23 4.89 -2.93
CA ILE A 102 14.80 6.20 -3.41
C ILE A 102 14.20 5.99 -4.80
N HIS A 103 13.04 6.60 -5.05
CA HIS A 103 12.40 6.60 -6.35
C HIS A 103 11.56 7.86 -6.53
N ASP A 104 11.64 8.46 -7.72
CA ASP A 104 10.78 9.58 -8.10
C ASP A 104 9.43 9.04 -8.58
N VAL A 105 8.34 9.52 -7.99
CA VAL A 105 6.97 9.10 -8.36
C VAL A 105 6.18 10.29 -8.90
N ASP A 106 5.41 10.05 -9.96
CA ASP A 106 4.53 11.07 -10.55
C ASP A 106 3.09 10.86 -10.05
N VAL A 107 2.63 11.74 -9.16
CA VAL A 107 1.26 11.72 -8.62
C VAL A 107 0.24 12.20 -9.66
N GLU A 108 0.63 13.04 -10.61
CA GLU A 108 -0.24 13.48 -11.71
C GLU A 108 -0.48 12.33 -12.71
N GLN A 109 0.50 11.44 -12.88
CA GLN A 109 0.29 10.18 -13.62
C GLN A 109 -0.86 9.36 -13.03
N LEU A 110 -0.96 9.25 -11.71
CA LEU A 110 -2.08 8.55 -11.06
C LEU A 110 -3.43 9.19 -11.40
N ARG A 111 -3.49 10.52 -11.42
CA ARG A 111 -4.72 11.26 -11.75
C ARG A 111 -5.16 11.00 -13.18
N ARG A 112 -4.22 10.99 -14.13
CA ARG A 112 -4.48 10.66 -15.54
C ARG A 112 -4.91 9.21 -15.69
N HIS A 113 -4.17 8.29 -15.10
CA HIS A 113 -4.48 6.86 -15.14
C HIS A 113 -5.88 6.55 -14.60
N LYS A 114 -6.28 7.18 -13.50
CA LYS A 114 -7.63 7.07 -12.93
C LYS A 114 -8.76 7.61 -13.82
N GLN A 115 -8.43 8.38 -14.87
CA GLN A 115 -9.40 8.93 -15.83
C GLN A 115 -9.36 8.22 -17.18
N THR A 116 -8.17 7.83 -17.65
CA THR A 116 -7.94 7.36 -19.02
C THR A 116 -7.07 6.10 -19.12
N GLY A 117 -6.70 5.49 -18.00
CA GLY A 117 -5.97 4.21 -17.95
C GLY A 117 -6.73 3.07 -18.62
N SER A 118 -6.01 1.97 -18.91
CA SER A 118 -6.58 0.80 -19.60
C SER A 118 -7.66 0.10 -18.76
N VAL A 119 -7.57 0.27 -17.44
CA VAL A 119 -8.54 -0.21 -16.45
C VAL A 119 -9.03 0.96 -15.59
N GLN A 120 -10.31 0.92 -15.21
CA GLN A 120 -11.01 2.00 -14.52
C GLN A 120 -11.54 1.53 -13.15
N ASN A 121 -10.74 0.75 -12.39
CA ASN A 121 -11.15 0.10 -11.14
C ASN A 121 -11.85 1.04 -10.15
N TRP A 122 -11.40 2.29 -10.05
CA TRP A 122 -12.03 3.27 -9.17
C TRP A 122 -13.43 3.71 -9.63
N ASN A 123 -13.61 3.90 -10.94
CA ASN A 123 -14.83 4.42 -11.55
C ASN A 123 -15.86 3.29 -11.76
N ASP A 124 -15.40 2.06 -12.00
CA ASP A 124 -16.22 0.88 -12.25
C ASP A 124 -16.70 0.17 -10.96
N ARG A 125 -16.52 0.79 -9.78
CA ARG A 125 -16.99 0.24 -8.51
C ARG A 125 -18.51 0.05 -8.55
N ARG A 126 -18.96 -1.13 -8.13
CA ARG A 126 -20.39 -1.50 -8.04
C ARG A 126 -21.06 -0.87 -6.82
N GLN A 127 -21.17 0.46 -6.84
CA GLN A 127 -21.84 1.24 -5.80
C GLN A 127 -23.35 0.94 -5.67
N ASP A 128 -23.91 0.27 -6.67
CA ASP A 128 -25.24 -0.33 -6.65
C ASP A 128 -25.32 -1.59 -5.78
N LEU A 129 -24.21 -2.31 -5.59
CA LEU A 129 -24.12 -3.54 -4.79
C LEU A 129 -23.53 -3.31 -3.40
N TYR A 130 -22.56 -2.39 -3.26
CA TYR A 130 -21.88 -2.17 -1.99
C TYR A 130 -21.49 -0.70 -1.78
N LYS A 131 -21.34 -0.34 -0.51
CA LYS A 131 -20.81 0.96 -0.07
C LYS A 131 -19.84 0.73 1.07
N VAL A 132 -18.78 1.53 1.13
CA VAL A 132 -17.89 1.57 2.30
C VAL A 132 -18.37 2.69 3.20
N VAL A 133 -18.85 2.32 4.38
CA VAL A 133 -19.38 3.23 5.41
C VAL A 133 -18.35 3.34 6.53
N TYR A 134 -18.07 4.55 6.99
CA TYR A 134 -17.12 4.79 8.07
C TYR A 134 -17.56 5.93 8.98
N LEU A 135 -17.10 5.91 10.24
CA LEU A 135 -17.39 6.95 11.22
C LEU A 135 -16.22 7.93 11.32
N GLU A 136 -16.53 9.22 11.29
CA GLU A 136 -15.57 10.31 11.49
C GLU A 136 -16.25 11.39 12.31
N ASP A 137 -15.65 11.75 13.45
CA ASP A 137 -16.19 12.75 14.40
C ASP A 137 -17.64 12.50 14.87
N GLY A 138 -18.04 11.22 14.91
CA GLY A 138 -19.39 10.80 15.30
C GLY A 138 -20.42 10.84 14.17
N GLU A 139 -20.02 11.21 12.96
CA GLU A 139 -20.87 11.23 11.77
C GLU A 139 -20.57 10.06 10.83
N GLU A 140 -21.63 9.50 10.23
CA GLU A 140 -21.53 8.42 9.26
C GLU A 140 -21.22 8.98 7.86
N ASN A 141 -20.16 8.46 7.24
CA ASN A 141 -19.65 8.89 5.94
C ASN A 141 -19.59 7.70 4.98
N VAL A 142 -19.65 7.98 3.66
CA VAL A 142 -19.69 6.96 2.60
C VAL A 142 -18.69 7.27 1.48
N VAL A 143 -17.99 6.24 0.98
CA VAL A 143 -16.95 6.34 -0.06
C VAL A 143 -17.36 5.87 -1.45
#